data_AF-A0A2M7SRB4-F1
#
_entry.id   AF-A0A2M7SRB4-F1
#
_cell.length_a   1.000
_cell.length_b   1.000
_cell.length_c   1.000
_cell.angle_alpha   90.00
_cell.angle_beta   90.00
_cell.angle_gamma   90.00
#
_symmetry.space_group_name_H-M   'P 1'
#
loop_
_entity.id
_entity.type
_entity.pdbx_description
1 polymer ?
#
loop_
_entity_poly.entity_id
_entity_poly.type
_entity_poly.pdbx_seq_one_letter_code
_entity_poly.pdbx_strand_id
1 'polypeptide(L)'
;DNYFVDREKNPRDENGQYDFEALEALDLALLGDHLQRLVAGEAVQLPRYNFKAGKQESGDVIQLRPDQLIIMEGIHGLEPRLLPGPLAGRAFRIYVSCLTQLNLDRHNRVSTTDTRLIHRIVRDARERGYTAQQTISRWDSVTRGEGRNIFPYQENADVMFNSALVYELSALDPLAEPLLRQVPHGTPEFIEAKRLLAFLEWFLPVETDLIPDNSILREFIGGSSLKDFKVWQA
;
A
#
# COMPACT_ATOMS: atom_id res chain seq x y z
N ASP A 1 -5.91 -1.33 7.91
CA ASP A 1 -6.13 -2.81 7.91
C ASP A 1 -6.99 -3.37 9.04
N ASN A 2 -6.71 -3.07 10.31
CA ASN A 2 -7.43 -3.71 11.43
C ASN A 2 -8.97 -3.61 11.41
N TYR A 3 -9.50 -2.58 10.76
CA TYR A 3 -10.94 -2.30 10.69
C TYR A 3 -11.64 -2.90 9.48
N PHE A 4 -11.04 -3.82 8.72
CA PHE A 4 -11.78 -4.54 7.68
C PHE A 4 -12.98 -5.30 8.26
N VAL A 5 -14.10 -5.28 7.55
CA VAL A 5 -15.26 -6.13 7.85
C VAL A 5 -14.95 -7.59 7.48
N ASP A 6 -15.70 -8.53 8.06
CA ASP A 6 -15.60 -9.95 7.69
C ASP A 6 -15.73 -10.12 6.17
N ARG A 7 -14.98 -11.06 5.58
CA ARG A 7 -14.91 -11.26 4.12
C ARG A 7 -16.29 -11.36 3.47
N GLU A 8 -17.23 -12.02 4.14
CA GLU A 8 -18.59 -12.23 3.63
C GLU A 8 -19.43 -10.95 3.58
N LYS A 9 -19.08 -9.94 4.38
CA LYS A 9 -19.75 -8.64 4.49
C LYS A 9 -19.18 -7.59 3.53
N ASN A 10 -18.13 -7.92 2.79
CA ASN A 10 -17.53 -6.99 1.84
C ASN A 10 -18.52 -6.68 0.70
N PRO A 11 -18.49 -5.45 0.17
CA PRO A 11 -19.29 -5.09 -1.00
C PRO A 11 -18.90 -5.95 -2.20
N ARG A 12 -19.79 -6.03 -3.18
CA ARG A 12 -19.54 -6.73 -4.45
C ARG A 12 -19.40 -5.73 -5.58
N ASP A 13 -18.48 -6.02 -6.50
CA ASP A 13 -18.28 -5.27 -7.72
C ASP A 13 -19.37 -5.56 -8.77
N GLU A 14 -19.27 -4.91 -9.92
CA GLU A 14 -20.18 -5.06 -11.07
C GLU A 14 -20.21 -6.50 -11.63
N ASN A 15 -19.18 -7.31 -11.33
CA ASN A 15 -19.06 -8.71 -11.75
C ASN A 15 -19.47 -9.69 -10.64
N GLY A 16 -19.99 -9.19 -9.52
CA GLY A 16 -20.40 -9.98 -8.36
C GLY A 16 -19.24 -10.52 -7.52
N GLN A 17 -18.00 -10.13 -7.79
CA GLN A 17 -16.83 -10.48 -6.97
C GLN A 17 -16.71 -9.53 -5.79
N TYR A 18 -16.03 -9.93 -4.72
CA TYR A 18 -15.81 -9.04 -3.57
C TYR A 18 -14.90 -7.88 -3.97
N ASP A 19 -15.34 -6.65 -3.66
CA ASP A 19 -14.55 -5.44 -3.81
C ASP A 19 -13.86 -5.10 -2.49
N PHE A 20 -12.62 -5.56 -2.34
CA PHE A 20 -11.80 -5.32 -1.15
C PHE A 20 -11.18 -3.92 -1.13
N GLU A 21 -11.27 -3.17 -2.23
CA GLU A 21 -10.69 -1.84 -2.38
C GLU A 21 -11.73 -0.73 -2.15
N ALA A 22 -13.01 -1.09 -1.90
CA ALA A 22 -14.07 -0.16 -1.57
C ALA A 22 -13.97 0.34 -0.12
N LEU A 23 -14.38 1.59 0.13
CA LEU A 23 -14.38 2.15 1.49
C LEU A 23 -15.22 1.31 2.45
N GLU A 24 -16.34 0.78 1.94
CA GLU A 24 -17.30 -0.05 2.67
C GLU A 24 -16.74 -1.44 3.05
N ALA A 25 -15.53 -1.80 2.59
CA ALA A 25 -14.78 -2.92 3.14
C ALA A 25 -14.28 -2.65 4.57
N LEU A 26 -14.30 -1.38 5.03
CA LEU A 26 -13.97 -0.99 6.40
C LEU A 26 -15.24 -0.83 7.25
N ASP A 27 -15.14 -1.24 8.52
CA ASP A 27 -16.15 -0.93 9.53
C ASP A 27 -16.02 0.53 9.98
N LEU A 28 -16.58 1.44 9.18
CA LEU A 28 -16.53 2.89 9.42
C LEU A 28 -17.22 3.29 10.73
N ALA A 29 -18.27 2.55 11.13
CA ALA A 29 -18.99 2.82 12.37
C ALA A 29 -18.10 2.51 13.58
N LEU A 30 -17.47 1.33 13.60
CA LEU A 30 -16.55 0.94 14.65
C LEU A 30 -15.31 1.85 14.68
N LEU A 31 -14.75 2.19 13.51
CA LEU A 31 -13.63 3.11 13.42
C LEU A 31 -13.99 4.49 13.98
N GLY A 32 -15.15 5.03 13.61
CA GLY A 32 -15.63 6.31 14.10
C GLY A 32 -15.83 6.34 15.63
N ASP A 33 -16.45 5.30 16.20
CA ASP A 33 -16.60 5.15 17.66
C ASP A 33 -15.25 5.12 18.37
N HIS A 34 -14.35 4.24 17.92
CA HIS A 34 -13.04 4.08 18.52
C HIS A 34 -12.21 5.36 18.47
N LEU A 35 -12.25 6.10 17.36
CA LEU A 35 -11.53 7.37 17.25
C LEU A 35 -12.08 8.43 18.21
N GLN A 36 -13.41 8.53 18.36
CA GLN A 36 -14.01 9.48 19.31
C GLN A 36 -13.62 9.16 20.75
N ARG A 37 -13.69 7.88 21.12
CA ARG A 37 -13.35 7.40 22.47
C ARG A 37 -11.86 7.59 22.77
N LEU A 38 -10.99 7.29 21.81
CA LEU A 38 -9.55 7.52 21.94
C LEU A 38 -9.23 9.01 22.13
N VAL A 39 -9.85 9.90 21.35
CA VAL A 39 -9.68 11.35 21.50
C VAL A 39 -10.22 11.86 22.85
N ALA A 40 -11.21 11.18 23.43
CA ALA A 40 -11.70 11.44 24.78
C ALA A 40 -10.81 10.85 25.90
N GLY A 41 -9.74 10.12 25.55
CA GLY A 41 -8.83 9.48 26.50
C GLY A 41 -9.37 8.16 27.06
N GLU A 42 -10.37 7.56 26.44
CA GLU A 42 -10.91 6.26 26.84
C GLU A 42 -10.11 5.10 26.25
N ALA A 43 -10.14 3.96 26.93
CA ALA A 43 -9.57 2.72 26.42
C ALA A 43 -10.51 2.06 25.39
N VAL A 44 -9.97 1.59 24.28
CA VAL A 44 -10.69 0.85 23.24
C VAL A 44 -9.99 -0.47 22.94
N GLN A 45 -10.78 -1.50 22.64
CA GLN A 45 -10.28 -2.78 22.17
C GLN A 45 -10.15 -2.71 20.66
N LEU A 46 -8.92 -2.59 20.14
CA LEU A 46 -8.74 -2.58 18.68
C LEU A 46 -9.17 -3.91 18.08
N PRO A 47 -9.80 -3.90 16.90
CA PRO A 47 -9.92 -5.11 16.11
C PRO A 47 -8.55 -5.52 15.55
N ARG A 48 -8.41 -6.78 15.20
CA ARG A 48 -7.31 -7.33 14.43
C ARG A 48 -7.91 -8.12 13.28
N TYR A 49 -7.56 -7.77 12.04
CA TYR A 49 -8.08 -8.51 10.89
C TYR A 49 -7.19 -9.72 10.57
N ASN A 50 -7.77 -10.91 10.58
CA ASN A 50 -7.08 -12.13 10.20
C ASN A 50 -7.28 -12.38 8.71
N PHE A 51 -6.30 -12.01 7.87
CA PHE A 51 -6.38 -12.20 6.42
C PHE A 51 -6.52 -13.66 5.97
N LYS A 52 -6.03 -14.63 6.75
CA LYS A 52 -6.18 -16.06 6.44
C LYS A 52 -7.62 -16.49 6.63
N ALA A 53 -8.19 -16.19 7.80
CA ALA A 53 -9.58 -16.52 8.13
C ALA A 53 -10.60 -15.62 7.40
N GLY A 54 -10.19 -14.42 7.00
CA GLY A 54 -11.07 -13.38 6.47
C GLY A 54 -12.04 -12.84 7.52
N LYS A 55 -11.62 -12.77 8.79
CA LYS A 55 -12.47 -12.39 9.92
C LYS A 55 -11.81 -11.37 10.82
N GLN A 56 -12.64 -10.54 11.44
CA GLN A 56 -12.21 -9.64 12.50
C GLN A 56 -12.12 -10.39 13.83
N GLU A 57 -11.02 -10.19 14.55
CA GLU A 57 -10.72 -10.78 15.86
C GLU A 57 -10.43 -9.66 16.88
N SER A 58 -10.51 -9.96 18.17
CA SER A 58 -10.08 -9.01 19.22
C SER A 58 -8.55 -8.88 19.23
N GLY A 59 -8.06 -7.64 19.10
CA GLY A 59 -6.64 -7.30 19.12
C GLY A 59 -6.18 -6.80 20.49
N ASP A 60 -5.39 -5.72 20.48
CA ASP A 60 -4.88 -5.10 21.71
C ASP A 60 -5.85 -4.03 22.26
N VAL A 61 -5.87 -3.88 23.59
CA VAL A 61 -6.53 -2.74 24.23
C VAL A 61 -5.55 -1.58 24.28
N ILE A 62 -5.95 -0.44 23.73
CA ILE A 62 -5.14 0.78 23.75
C ILE A 62 -5.91 1.94 24.38
N GLN A 63 -5.18 2.89 24.92
CA GLN A 63 -5.72 4.14 25.45
C GLN A 63 -4.77 5.27 25.07
N LEU A 64 -5.32 6.36 24.55
CA LEU A 64 -4.53 7.53 24.18
C LEU A 64 -4.16 8.32 25.45
N ARG A 65 -2.88 8.57 25.66
CA ARG A 65 -2.40 9.47 26.72
C ARG A 65 -2.41 10.92 26.24
N PRO A 66 -2.43 11.91 27.16
CA PRO A 66 -2.17 13.31 26.79
C PRO A 66 -0.92 13.43 25.93
N ASP A 67 -0.97 14.34 24.94
CA ASP A 67 0.11 14.63 24.00
C ASP A 67 0.52 13.50 23.04
N GLN A 68 -0.24 12.41 22.97
CA GLN A 68 -0.06 11.38 21.94
C GLN A 68 -0.89 11.66 20.69
N LEU A 69 -0.32 11.29 19.54
CA LEU A 69 -0.96 11.39 18.23
C LEU A 69 -1.39 10.01 17.71
N ILE A 70 -2.48 9.98 16.95
CA ILE A 70 -2.93 8.78 16.23
C ILE A 70 -2.43 8.89 14.79
N ILE A 71 -1.65 7.90 14.35
CA ILE A 71 -1.31 7.74 12.93
C ILE A 71 -2.24 6.69 12.34
N MET A 72 -3.02 7.09 11.34
CA MET A 72 -3.82 6.18 10.54
C MET A 72 -3.18 6.02 9.17
N GLU A 73 -3.01 4.78 8.74
CA GLU A 73 -2.50 4.43 7.42
C GLU A 73 -3.53 3.55 6.70
N GLY A 74 -3.65 3.77 5.39
CA GLY A 74 -4.52 3.02 4.51
C GLY A 74 -4.84 3.79 3.23
N ILE A 75 -5.22 3.06 2.19
CA ILE A 75 -5.50 3.61 0.85
C ILE A 75 -6.66 4.63 0.82
N HIS A 76 -7.54 4.60 1.81
CA HIS A 76 -8.68 5.51 1.94
C HIS A 76 -8.42 6.74 2.83
N GLY A 77 -7.17 6.97 3.25
CA GLY A 77 -6.84 8.02 4.23
C GLY A 77 -7.33 9.45 3.88
N LEU A 78 -7.58 9.71 2.60
CA LEU A 78 -8.03 11.01 2.08
C LEU A 78 -9.54 11.10 1.81
N GLU A 79 -10.26 10.00 1.93
CA GLU A 79 -11.71 9.95 1.71
C GLU A 79 -12.44 10.65 2.87
N PRO A 80 -13.23 11.71 2.62
CA PRO A 80 -13.92 12.46 3.66
C PRO A 80 -14.82 11.62 4.57
N ARG A 81 -15.41 10.55 4.04
CA ARG A 81 -16.27 9.62 4.80
C ARG A 81 -15.52 8.77 5.82
N LEU A 82 -14.19 8.70 5.77
CA LEU A 82 -13.39 7.88 6.69
C LEU A 82 -13.45 8.39 8.14
N LEU A 83 -13.50 9.71 8.33
CA LEU A 83 -13.49 10.33 9.65
C LEU A 83 -14.88 10.86 10.03
N PRO A 84 -15.33 10.67 11.28
CA PRO A 84 -16.57 11.26 11.74
C PRO A 84 -16.46 12.79 11.76
N GLY A 85 -17.57 13.47 11.48
CA GLY A 85 -17.62 14.94 11.34
C GLY A 85 -16.89 15.74 12.43
N PRO A 86 -17.00 15.41 13.74
CA PRO A 86 -16.28 16.12 14.80
C PRO A 86 -14.75 16.05 14.72
N LEU A 87 -14.21 15.02 14.05
CA LEU A 87 -12.77 14.78 13.92
C LEU A 87 -12.21 15.21 12.56
N ALA A 88 -13.07 15.39 11.55
CA ALA A 88 -12.64 15.73 10.19
C ALA A 88 -11.79 17.02 10.12
N GLY A 89 -12.09 18.01 10.96
CA GLY A 89 -11.32 19.26 11.05
C GLY A 89 -10.04 19.19 11.92
N ARG A 90 -9.75 18.05 12.55
CA ARG A 90 -8.58 17.84 13.41
C ARG A 90 -7.51 16.95 12.78
N ALA A 91 -7.80 16.38 11.61
CA ALA A 91 -6.89 15.50 10.91
C ALA A 91 -5.95 16.28 10.01
N PHE A 92 -4.67 15.91 10.03
CA PHE A 92 -3.67 16.31 9.05
C PHE A 92 -3.48 15.17 8.05
N ARG A 93 -3.74 15.43 6.78
CA ARG A 93 -3.81 14.43 5.71
C ARG A 93 -2.54 14.46 4.88
N ILE A 94 -1.88 13.31 4.78
CA ILE A 94 -0.65 13.15 4.00
C ILE A 94 -0.97 12.23 2.81
N TYR A 95 -0.77 12.71 1.59
CA TYR A 95 -0.82 11.87 0.40
C TYR A 95 0.59 11.40 0.04
N VAL A 96 0.84 10.10 0.14
CA VAL A 96 2.11 9.50 -0.26
C VAL A 96 1.99 8.97 -1.69
N SER A 97 2.90 9.40 -2.56
CA SER A 97 2.94 8.93 -3.95
C SER A 97 4.38 8.69 -4.39
N CYS A 98 4.60 7.72 -5.26
CA CYS A 98 5.90 7.43 -5.87
C CYS A 98 5.95 8.04 -7.28
N LEU A 99 5.99 9.37 -7.34
CA LEU A 99 6.10 10.10 -8.60
C LEU A 99 7.54 10.06 -9.09
N THR A 100 7.90 8.99 -9.80
CA THR A 100 9.22 8.86 -10.44
C THR A 100 9.41 9.98 -11.45
N GLN A 101 10.43 10.82 -11.22
CA GLN A 101 10.75 11.98 -12.07
C GLN A 101 11.82 11.69 -13.12
N LEU A 102 12.32 10.45 -13.17
CA LEU A 102 13.35 10.02 -14.10
C LEU A 102 12.77 9.90 -15.52
N ASN A 103 13.52 10.41 -16.50
CA ASN A 103 13.28 10.07 -17.89
C ASN A 103 14.33 9.05 -18.34
N LEU A 104 13.92 8.06 -19.13
CA LEU A 104 14.83 7.12 -19.78
C LEU A 104 15.66 7.82 -20.85
N ASP A 105 15.02 8.73 -21.59
CA ASP A 105 15.67 9.61 -22.56
C ASP A 105 14.94 10.96 -22.65
N ARG A 106 15.20 11.75 -23.70
CA ARG A 106 14.60 13.10 -23.83
C ARG A 106 13.08 13.08 -24.06
N HIS A 107 12.51 11.93 -24.43
CA HIS A 107 11.13 11.76 -24.86
C HIS A 107 10.37 10.69 -24.07
N ASN A 108 11.07 9.72 -23.49
CA ASN A 108 10.49 8.60 -22.76
C ASN A 108 10.63 8.81 -21.25
N ARG A 109 9.49 8.97 -20.57
CA ARG A 109 9.43 9.08 -19.11
C ARG A 109 9.35 7.68 -18.48
N VAL A 110 9.92 7.53 -17.29
CA VAL A 110 9.61 6.37 -16.46
C VAL A 110 8.17 6.48 -15.99
N SER A 111 7.37 5.45 -16.28
CA SER A 111 5.98 5.37 -15.85
C SER A 111 5.90 5.12 -14.34
N THR A 112 5.17 5.98 -13.61
CA THR A 112 4.81 5.73 -12.20
C THR A 112 4.07 4.41 -12.04
N THR A 113 3.20 4.05 -12.98
CA THR A 113 2.46 2.78 -12.98
C THR A 113 3.40 1.58 -13.04
N ASP A 114 4.44 1.64 -13.88
CA ASP A 114 5.40 0.55 -14.04
C ASP A 114 6.25 0.36 -12.79
N THR A 115 6.74 1.48 -12.25
CA THR A 115 7.49 1.49 -10.99
C THR A 115 6.67 0.88 -9.86
N ARG A 116 5.39 1.26 -9.74
CA ARG A 116 4.46 0.71 -8.73
C ARG A 116 4.17 -0.78 -8.94
N LEU A 117 4.03 -1.22 -10.18
CA LEU A 117 3.83 -2.63 -10.50
C LEU A 117 5.06 -3.46 -10.11
N ILE A 118 6.28 -2.98 -10.41
CA ILE A 118 7.53 -3.64 -10.02
C ILE A 118 7.66 -3.70 -8.49
N HIS A 119 7.41 -2.60 -7.79
CA HIS A 119 7.35 -2.58 -6.31
C HIS A 119 6.40 -3.65 -5.78
N ARG A 120 5.21 -3.75 -6.39
CA ARG A 120 4.18 -4.70 -6.00
C ARG A 120 4.58 -6.15 -6.29
N ILE A 121 5.19 -6.44 -7.43
CA ILE A 121 5.69 -7.78 -7.79
C ILE A 121 6.72 -8.26 -6.77
N VAL A 122 7.72 -7.43 -6.46
CA VAL A 122 8.78 -7.78 -5.51
C VAL A 122 8.20 -7.99 -4.11
N ARG A 123 7.36 -7.06 -3.63
CA ARG A 123 6.72 -7.16 -2.31
C ARG A 123 5.79 -8.37 -2.20
N ASP A 124 4.90 -8.57 -3.17
CA ASP A 124 3.90 -9.63 -3.12
C ASP A 124 4.57 -11.02 -3.20
N ALA A 125 5.67 -11.17 -3.95
CA ALA A 125 6.45 -12.40 -3.96
C ALA A 125 7.14 -12.66 -2.61
N ARG A 126 7.78 -11.64 -2.04
CA ARG A 126 8.55 -11.76 -0.79
C ARG A 126 7.69 -11.94 0.46
N GLU A 127 6.64 -11.13 0.61
CA GLU A 127 5.86 -11.06 1.85
C GLU A 127 4.58 -11.90 1.79
N ARG A 128 4.05 -12.19 0.58
CA ARG A 128 2.74 -12.84 0.40
C ARG A 128 2.81 -14.16 -0.38
N GLY A 129 3.94 -14.47 -1.00
CA GLY A 129 4.12 -15.68 -1.80
C GLY A 129 3.33 -15.71 -3.12
N TYR A 130 2.88 -14.54 -3.61
CA TYR A 130 2.23 -14.48 -4.92
C TYR A 130 3.26 -14.49 -6.05
N THR A 131 2.92 -15.15 -7.15
CA THR A 131 3.76 -15.12 -8.36
C THR A 131 3.60 -13.79 -9.10
N ALA A 132 4.60 -13.40 -9.89
CA ALA A 132 4.50 -12.23 -10.76
C ALA A 132 3.26 -12.30 -11.67
N GLN A 133 2.91 -13.49 -12.18
CA GLN A 133 1.70 -13.71 -12.96
C GLN A 133 0.43 -13.33 -12.18
N GLN A 134 0.31 -13.77 -10.92
CA GLN A 134 -0.86 -13.46 -10.08
C GLN A 134 -0.95 -11.97 -9.75
N THR A 135 0.18 -11.30 -9.57
CA THR A 135 0.21 -9.85 -9.33
C THR A 135 -0.18 -9.07 -10.59
N ILE A 136 0.37 -9.42 -11.75
CA ILE A 136 0.06 -8.79 -13.04
C ILE A 136 -1.42 -8.97 -13.39
N SER A 137 -1.98 -10.17 -13.24
CA SER A 137 -3.39 -10.43 -13.59
C SER A 137 -4.40 -9.63 -12.76
N ARG A 138 -3.99 -9.19 -11.55
CA ARG A 138 -4.82 -8.35 -10.67
C ARG A 138 -4.59 -6.85 -10.86
N TRP A 139 -3.57 -6.45 -11.62
CA TRP A 139 -3.13 -5.06 -11.71
C TRP A 139 -4.21 -4.12 -12.23
N ASP A 140 -4.96 -4.54 -13.25
CA ASP A 140 -6.06 -3.73 -13.79
C ASP A 140 -7.17 -3.50 -12.77
N SER A 141 -7.44 -4.47 -11.90
CA SER A 141 -8.43 -4.31 -10.83
C SER A 141 -7.97 -3.28 -9.81
N VAL A 142 -6.68 -3.32 -9.46
CA VAL A 142 -6.06 -2.38 -8.53
C VAL A 142 -6.11 -0.97 -9.10
N THR A 143 -5.67 -0.75 -10.34
CA THR A 143 -5.66 0.58 -10.97
C THR A 143 -7.07 1.16 -11.12
N ARG A 144 -8.08 0.33 -11.40
CA ARG A 144 -9.48 0.74 -11.36
C ARG A 144 -9.92 1.16 -9.95
N GLY A 145 -9.56 0.40 -8.92
CA GLY A 145 -9.83 0.73 -7.52
C GLY A 145 -9.21 2.08 -7.14
N GLU A 146 -7.97 2.31 -7.53
CA GLU A 146 -7.27 3.59 -7.30
C GLU A 146 -7.99 4.77 -7.97
N GLY A 147 -8.40 4.61 -9.22
CA GLY A 147 -9.16 5.63 -9.97
C GLY A 147 -10.52 5.96 -9.37
N ARG A 148 -11.16 5.01 -8.68
CA ARG A 148 -12.46 5.21 -8.03
C ARG A 148 -12.33 5.75 -6.61
N ASN A 149 -11.36 5.24 -5.85
CA ASN A 149 -11.35 5.35 -4.40
C ASN A 149 -10.18 6.16 -3.83
N ILE A 150 -9.16 6.49 -4.64
CA ILE A 150 -7.95 7.20 -4.18
C ILE A 150 -7.76 8.52 -4.92
N PHE A 151 -7.59 8.47 -6.25
CA PHE A 151 -7.27 9.66 -7.05
C PHE A 151 -8.33 10.78 -6.96
N PRO A 152 -9.64 10.50 -6.87
CA PRO A 152 -10.63 11.57 -6.71
C PRO A 152 -10.46 12.39 -5.42
N TYR A 153 -9.80 11.82 -4.41
CA TYR A 153 -9.63 12.43 -3.09
C TYR A 153 -8.23 12.99 -2.84
N GLN A 154 -7.31 12.90 -3.81
CA GLN A 154 -5.92 13.33 -3.62
C GLN A 154 -5.78 14.81 -3.23
N GLU A 155 -6.68 15.66 -3.75
CA GLU A 155 -6.71 17.11 -3.47
C GLU A 155 -7.20 17.44 -2.05
N ASN A 156 -7.68 16.45 -1.29
CA ASN A 156 -8.01 16.63 0.12
C ASN A 156 -6.77 16.60 1.02
N ALA A 157 -5.58 16.29 0.48
CA ALA A 157 -4.36 16.22 1.27
C ALA A 157 -3.86 17.61 1.67
N ASP A 158 -3.40 17.74 2.91
CA ASP A 158 -2.74 18.95 3.40
C ASP A 158 -1.30 19.03 2.88
N VAL A 159 -0.66 17.87 2.70
CA VAL A 159 0.67 17.77 2.10
C VAL A 159 0.81 16.52 1.24
N MET A 160 1.56 16.66 0.15
CA MET A 160 1.99 15.56 -0.68
C MET A 160 3.43 15.19 -0.36
N PHE A 161 3.69 13.90 -0.16
CA PHE A 161 5.02 13.33 0.04
C PHE A 161 5.38 12.43 -1.14
N ASN A 162 6.38 12.84 -1.92
CA ASN A 162 6.92 12.01 -2.98
C ASN A 162 7.93 10.99 -2.40
N SER A 163 7.55 9.72 -2.37
CA SER A 163 8.39 8.62 -1.86
C SER A 163 9.30 7.99 -2.91
N ALA A 164 9.27 8.46 -4.16
CA ALA A 164 10.11 7.92 -5.23
C ALA A 164 11.60 8.14 -4.95
N LEU A 165 12.40 7.12 -5.22
CA LEU A 165 13.86 7.17 -5.09
C LEU A 165 14.49 6.97 -6.46
N VAL A 166 15.42 7.86 -6.84
CA VAL A 166 16.02 7.87 -8.19
C VAL A 166 16.68 6.52 -8.56
N TYR A 167 17.16 5.78 -7.57
CA TYR A 167 17.84 4.50 -7.74
C TYR A 167 16.95 3.27 -7.51
N GLU A 168 15.64 3.43 -7.27
CA GLU A 168 14.78 2.31 -6.84
C GLU A 168 14.73 1.18 -7.87
N LEU A 169 14.63 1.50 -9.16
CA LEU A 169 14.57 0.50 -10.22
C LEU A 169 15.87 -0.28 -10.38
N SER A 170 17.03 0.38 -10.24
CA SER A 170 18.34 -0.28 -10.20
C SER A 170 18.47 -1.27 -9.04
N ALA A 171 17.84 -0.98 -7.90
CA ALA A 171 17.89 -1.85 -6.73
C ALA A 171 16.83 -2.97 -6.78
N LEU A 172 15.71 -2.73 -7.45
CA LEU A 172 14.61 -3.70 -7.58
C LEU A 172 14.82 -4.68 -8.73
N ASP A 173 15.55 -4.28 -9.78
CA ASP A 173 15.77 -5.10 -10.97
C ASP A 173 16.26 -6.52 -10.65
N PRO A 174 17.33 -6.73 -9.84
CA PRO A 174 17.80 -8.08 -9.52
C PRO A 174 16.77 -8.97 -8.80
N LEU A 175 15.78 -8.36 -8.16
CA LEU A 175 14.70 -9.06 -7.47
C LEU A 175 13.48 -9.29 -8.38
N ALA A 176 13.18 -8.33 -9.25
CA ALA A 176 12.03 -8.37 -10.15
C ALA A 176 12.28 -9.26 -11.36
N GLU A 177 13.45 -9.19 -11.98
CA GLU A 177 13.82 -9.94 -13.19
C GLU A 177 13.57 -11.46 -13.05
N PRO A 178 14.08 -12.17 -12.02
CA PRO A 178 13.85 -13.60 -11.89
C PRO A 178 12.37 -13.95 -11.68
N LEU A 179 11.57 -13.07 -11.07
CA LEU A 179 10.13 -13.28 -10.88
C LEU A 179 9.36 -13.12 -12.20
N LEU A 180 9.71 -12.10 -12.98
CA LEU A 180 9.12 -11.85 -14.30
C LEU A 180 9.44 -12.98 -15.29
N ARG A 181 10.66 -13.52 -15.26
CA ARG A 181 11.06 -14.67 -16.11
C ARG A 181 10.33 -15.97 -15.80
N GLN A 182 9.73 -16.10 -14.61
CA GLN A 182 8.93 -17.26 -14.23
C GLN A 182 7.49 -17.22 -14.79
N VAL A 183 7.06 -16.10 -15.36
CA VAL A 183 5.71 -15.99 -15.95
C VAL A 183 5.61 -16.92 -17.18
N PRO A 184 4.67 -17.88 -17.21
CA PRO A 184 4.62 -18.87 -18.29
C PRO A 184 4.32 -18.27 -19.67
N HIS A 185 5.05 -18.71 -20.69
CA HIS A 185 4.79 -18.34 -22.07
C HIS A 185 3.37 -18.75 -22.51
N GLY A 186 2.71 -17.89 -23.31
CA GLY A 186 1.36 -18.13 -23.82
C GLY A 186 0.23 -17.67 -22.90
N THR A 187 0.56 -17.10 -21.73
CA THR A 187 -0.40 -16.43 -20.85
C THR A 187 -0.56 -14.96 -21.23
N PRO A 188 -1.72 -14.31 -20.95
CA PRO A 188 -1.87 -12.87 -21.17
C PRO A 188 -0.83 -12.04 -20.40
N GLU A 189 -0.51 -12.46 -19.17
CA GLU A 189 0.44 -11.75 -18.30
C GLU A 189 1.87 -11.80 -18.84
N PHE A 190 2.22 -12.78 -19.67
CA PHE A 190 3.53 -12.89 -20.29
C PHE A 190 3.87 -11.67 -21.17
N ILE A 191 2.88 -11.08 -21.82
CA ILE A 191 3.07 -9.88 -22.65
C ILE A 191 3.58 -8.73 -21.78
N GLU A 192 2.93 -8.53 -20.63
CA GLU A 192 3.30 -7.48 -19.69
C GLU A 192 4.63 -7.78 -19.00
N ALA A 193 4.87 -9.05 -18.62
CA ALA A 193 6.16 -9.46 -18.06
C ALA A 193 7.32 -9.18 -19.03
N LYS A 194 7.14 -9.48 -20.33
CA LYS A 194 8.14 -9.20 -21.36
C LYS A 194 8.37 -7.69 -21.53
N ARG A 195 7.31 -6.87 -21.47
CA ARG A 195 7.40 -5.41 -21.52
C ARG A 195 8.20 -4.86 -20.34
N LEU A 196 7.91 -5.34 -19.13
CA LEU A 196 8.62 -4.94 -17.91
C LEU A 196 10.09 -5.37 -17.93
N LEU A 197 10.41 -6.57 -18.44
CA LEU A 197 11.81 -7.02 -18.62
C LEU A 197 12.57 -6.08 -19.56
N ALA A 198 12.00 -5.75 -20.73
CA ALA A 198 12.62 -4.80 -21.66
C ALA A 198 12.75 -3.38 -21.08
N PHE A 199 11.85 -3.00 -20.17
CA PHE A 199 11.95 -1.73 -19.43
C PHE A 199 13.08 -1.76 -18.39
N LEU A 200 13.28 -2.87 -17.70
CA LEU A 200 14.33 -3.03 -16.69
C LEU A 200 15.75 -3.04 -17.29
N GLU A 201 15.92 -3.46 -18.55
CA GLU A 201 17.20 -3.42 -19.28
C GLU A 201 17.85 -2.03 -19.36
N TRP A 202 17.09 -0.95 -19.11
CA TRP A 202 17.60 0.42 -19.10
C TRP A 202 18.30 0.81 -17.79
N PHE A 203 18.23 -0.04 -16.76
CA PHE A 203 18.76 0.25 -15.44
C PHE A 203 19.99 -0.61 -15.16
N LEU A 204 21.04 0.00 -14.62
CA LEU A 204 22.20 -0.74 -14.13
C LEU A 204 21.88 -1.22 -12.70
N PRO A 205 21.99 -2.54 -12.41
CA PRO A 205 21.80 -3.06 -11.06
C PRO A 205 22.72 -2.42 -10.02
N VAL A 206 22.22 -2.23 -8.80
CA VAL A 206 23.01 -1.78 -7.66
C VAL A 206 22.95 -2.79 -6.52
N GLU A 207 24.08 -2.94 -5.83
CA GLU A 207 24.18 -3.78 -4.64
C GLU A 207 23.29 -3.23 -3.51
N THR A 208 22.48 -4.11 -2.92
CA THR A 208 21.52 -3.71 -1.88
C THR A 208 22.18 -3.31 -0.56
N ASP A 209 23.45 -3.66 -0.35
CA ASP A 209 24.25 -3.27 0.82
C ASP A 209 24.59 -1.77 0.85
N LEU A 210 24.54 -1.09 -0.31
CA LEU A 210 24.77 0.35 -0.39
C LEU A 210 23.57 1.18 0.07
N ILE A 211 22.42 0.55 0.27
CA ILE A 211 21.16 1.21 0.61
C ILE A 211 21.09 1.37 2.13
N PRO A 212 20.83 2.56 2.68
CA PRO A 212 20.69 2.72 4.13
C PRO A 212 19.61 1.81 4.73
N ASP A 213 19.82 1.35 5.97
CA ASP A 213 18.87 0.50 6.70
C ASP A 213 17.55 1.21 7.05
N ASN A 214 17.56 2.55 7.07
CA ASN A 214 16.41 3.41 7.28
C ASN A 214 15.77 3.94 5.99
N SER A 215 16.19 3.44 4.81
CA SER A 215 15.57 3.81 3.53
C SER A 215 14.18 3.20 3.38
N ILE A 216 13.22 3.95 2.82
CA ILE A 216 11.87 3.46 2.51
C ILE A 216 11.93 2.23 1.58
N LEU A 217 12.95 2.14 0.72
CA LEU A 217 13.12 1.01 -0.20
C LEU A 217 13.32 -0.33 0.51
N ARG A 218 13.77 -0.30 1.77
CA ARG A 218 13.95 -1.49 2.63
C ARG A 218 12.65 -2.23 2.91
N GLU A 219 11.50 -1.59 2.72
CA GLU A 219 10.19 -2.24 2.71
C GLU A 219 10.15 -3.36 1.66
N PHE A 220 10.70 -3.10 0.46
CA PHE A 220 10.66 -4.03 -0.68
C PHE A 220 11.82 -5.03 -0.64
N ILE A 221 13.04 -4.53 -0.44
CA ILE A 221 14.26 -5.34 -0.56
C ILE A 221 14.68 -6.02 0.74
N GLY A 222 14.07 -5.67 1.88
CA GLY A 222 14.40 -6.20 3.21
C GLY A 222 15.58 -5.49 3.87
N GLY A 223 15.84 -5.84 5.14
CA GLY A 223 16.91 -5.25 5.94
C GLY A 223 16.57 -3.89 6.57
N SER A 224 15.28 -3.57 6.73
CA SER A 224 14.84 -2.33 7.38
C SER A 224 15.12 -2.35 8.88
N SER A 225 15.81 -1.34 9.40
CA SER A 225 15.95 -1.12 10.85
C SER A 225 14.64 -0.66 11.51
N LEU A 226 13.63 -0.33 10.71
CA LEU A 226 12.31 0.10 11.17
C LEU A 226 11.30 -1.05 11.33
N LYS A 227 11.62 -2.28 10.89
CA LYS A 227 10.67 -3.40 10.84
C LYS A 227 10.06 -3.72 12.21
N ASP A 228 10.90 -3.77 13.24
CA ASP A 228 10.48 -4.04 14.62
C ASP A 228 10.58 -2.79 15.50
N PHE A 229 10.71 -1.62 14.87
CA PHE A 229 10.88 -0.37 15.60
C PHE A 229 9.59 0.01 16.31
N LYS A 230 9.66 0.00 17.65
CA LYS A 230 8.62 0.54 18.50
C LYS A 230 9.10 1.89 19.03
N VAL A 231 8.42 2.96 18.58
CA VAL A 231 8.64 4.33 19.07
C VAL A 231 8.51 4.40 20.60
N TRP A 232 7.68 3.53 21.17
CA TRP A 232 7.37 3.49 22.60
C TRP A 232 7.75 2.13 23.18
N GLN A 233 8.80 2.09 23.99
CA GLN A 233 8.99 1.02 24.97
C GLN A 233 8.08 1.34 26.17
N ALA A 234 7.28 0.35 26.59
CA ALA A 234 6.41 0.47 27.75
C ALA A 234 7.23 0.59 29.05
#